data_AF-A0A2G6QP81-F1
#
_entry.id   AF-A0A2G6QP81-F1
#
_cell.length_a   1.000
_cell.length_b   1.000
_cell.length_c   1.000
_cell.angle_alpha   90.00
_cell.angle_beta   90.00
_cell.angle_gamma   90.00
#
_symmetry.space_group_name_H-M   'P 1'
#
loop_
_entity.id
_entity.type
_entity.pdbx_description
1 polymer ?
#
loop_
_entity_poly.entity_id
_entity_poly.type
_entity_poly.pdbx_seq_one_letter_code
_entity_poly.pdbx_strand_id
1 'polypeptide(L)'
;MERKVRIQDEYNSLEKIEEFAKKESAFEVFQKYDGWEMRTGADGKMEKCVVIKKSNMHGIKIYFCEEHVLKIDYVIPNKLMDAFFGKNQKRRQSIFEIIGGIIKTALLKNSQQTVFDEMVKIFDKITVA
;
A
#
# COMPACT_ATOMS: atom_id res chain seq x y z
N MET A 1 -1.42 2.54 -8.03
CA MET A 1 -2.17 1.34 -8.41
C MET A 1 -3.02 0.95 -7.22
N GLU A 2 -4.23 0.45 -7.48
CA GLU A 2 -5.16 0.01 -6.45
C GLU A 2 -5.90 -1.24 -6.94
N ARG A 3 -6.26 -2.14 -6.02
CA ARG A 3 -7.11 -3.30 -6.29
C ARG A 3 -8.01 -3.57 -5.10
N LYS A 4 -9.28 -3.87 -5.38
CA LYS A 4 -10.22 -4.39 -4.38
C LYS A 4 -10.30 -5.91 -4.52
N VAL A 5 -10.30 -6.62 -3.41
CA VAL A 5 -10.52 -8.07 -3.37
C VAL A 5 -11.52 -8.40 -2.28
N ARG A 6 -12.48 -9.27 -2.59
CA ARG A 6 -13.35 -9.87 -1.59
C ARG A 6 -12.63 -11.06 -0.96
N ILE A 7 -12.68 -11.18 0.36
CA ILE A 7 -11.96 -12.21 1.09
C ILE A 7 -12.91 -13.15 1.84
N GLN A 8 -12.39 -14.31 2.22
CA GLN A 8 -13.09 -15.29 3.07
C GLN A 8 -13.37 -14.70 4.46
N ASP A 9 -14.48 -15.12 5.07
CA ASP A 9 -15.03 -14.52 6.29
C ASP A 9 -14.10 -14.68 7.51
N GLU A 10 -13.30 -15.73 7.54
CA GLU A 10 -12.33 -15.98 8.61
C GLU A 10 -11.26 -14.88 8.69
N TYR A 11 -11.00 -14.12 7.63
CA TYR A 11 -9.98 -13.06 7.58
C TYR A 11 -10.53 -11.64 7.83
N ASN A 12 -11.62 -11.51 8.59
CA ASN A 12 -12.38 -10.27 8.81
C ASN A 12 -11.78 -9.19 9.73
N SER A 13 -10.48 -9.22 10.05
CA SER A 13 -9.84 -8.17 10.87
C SER A 13 -8.43 -7.85 10.39
N LEU A 14 -7.92 -6.64 10.71
CA LEU A 14 -6.57 -6.24 10.31
C LEU A 14 -5.50 -7.13 10.94
N GLU A 15 -5.71 -7.62 12.17
CA GLU A 15 -4.82 -8.55 12.86
C GLU A 15 -4.71 -9.86 12.09
N LYS A 16 -5.83 -10.43 11.64
CA LYS A 16 -5.82 -11.67 10.87
C LYS A 16 -5.18 -11.49 9.50
N ILE A 17 -5.38 -10.33 8.86
CA ILE A 17 -4.70 -9.98 7.61
C ILE A 17 -3.19 -9.83 7.83
N GLU A 18 -2.77 -9.20 8.92
CA GLU A 18 -1.35 -9.07 9.28
C GLU A 18 -0.72 -10.45 9.53
N GLU A 19 -1.35 -11.29 10.35
CA GLU A 19 -0.87 -12.65 10.66
C GLU A 19 -0.77 -13.51 9.40
N PHE A 20 -1.80 -13.48 8.54
CA PHE A 20 -1.78 -14.14 7.25
C PHE A 20 -0.63 -13.66 6.37
N ALA A 21 -0.48 -12.35 6.20
CA ALA A 21 0.58 -11.78 5.36
C ALA A 21 1.99 -12.08 5.89
N LYS A 22 2.19 -12.11 7.22
CA LYS A 22 3.45 -12.54 7.85
C LYS A 22 3.78 -14.00 7.58
N LYS A 23 2.74 -14.85 7.53
CA LYS A 23 2.90 -16.29 7.24
C LYS A 23 3.20 -16.55 5.77
N GLU A 24 2.53 -15.84 4.86
CA GLU A 24 2.58 -16.11 3.42
C GLU A 24 3.65 -15.32 2.67
N SER A 25 4.29 -14.34 3.30
CA SER A 25 5.33 -13.53 2.66
C SER A 25 6.60 -13.43 3.51
N ALA A 26 7.74 -13.30 2.85
CA ALA A 26 9.02 -13.00 3.49
C ALA A 26 9.23 -11.48 3.71
N PHE A 27 8.20 -10.66 3.47
CA PHE A 27 8.28 -9.22 3.55
C PHE A 27 8.05 -8.72 4.97
N GLU A 28 8.45 -7.46 5.22
CA GLU A 28 8.17 -6.81 6.49
C GLU A 28 6.69 -6.44 6.53
N VAL A 29 5.94 -6.96 7.51
CA VAL A 29 4.50 -6.71 7.66
C VAL A 29 4.21 -6.11 9.03
N PHE A 30 3.46 -5.02 9.06
CA PHE A 30 3.08 -4.33 10.30
C PHE A 30 1.83 -3.48 10.12
N GLN A 31 1.10 -3.25 11.22
CA GLN A 31 0.01 -2.28 11.25
C GLN A 31 0.50 -0.86 11.57
N LYS A 32 -0.12 0.15 10.93
CA LYS A 32 0.06 1.57 11.29
C LYS A 32 -1.14 2.41 10.89
N TYR A 33 -1.24 3.60 11.47
CA TYR A 33 -2.17 4.61 11.00
C TYR A 33 -1.85 5.03 9.56
N ASP A 34 -2.90 5.24 8.76
CA ASP A 34 -2.79 5.57 7.34
C ASP A 34 -2.25 6.98 7.12
N GLY A 35 -0.93 7.11 7.07
CA GLY A 35 -0.25 8.39 6.83
C GLY A 35 -0.27 8.86 5.38
N TRP A 36 -0.80 8.09 4.43
CA TRP A 36 -0.80 8.43 3.00
C TRP A 36 -2.11 9.08 2.56
N GLU A 37 -3.23 8.50 2.99
CA GLU A 37 -4.57 9.04 2.68
C GLU A 37 -5.22 9.70 3.90
N MET A 38 -4.62 9.57 5.09
CA MET A 38 -5.15 10.15 6.34
C MET A 38 -6.62 9.78 6.56
N ARG A 39 -6.98 8.52 6.27
CA ARG A 39 -8.35 8.02 6.39
C ARG A 39 -8.82 8.18 7.84
N THR A 40 -10.04 8.67 8.01
CA THR A 40 -10.67 8.85 9.32
C THR A 40 -11.93 8.00 9.40
N GLY A 41 -12.12 7.31 10.53
CA GLY A 41 -13.32 6.56 10.83
C GLY A 41 -14.49 7.47 11.20
N ALA A 42 -15.65 6.87 11.45
CA ALA A 42 -16.87 7.60 11.82
C ALA A 42 -16.74 8.43 13.12
N ASP A 43 -15.78 8.09 13.99
CA ASP A 43 -15.46 8.82 15.21
C ASP A 43 -14.45 9.96 15.01
N GLY A 44 -14.05 10.23 13.76
CA GLY A 44 -13.07 11.25 13.40
C GLY A 44 -11.61 10.85 13.70
N LYS A 45 -11.34 9.63 14.18
CA LYS A 45 -9.98 9.16 14.45
C LYS A 45 -9.37 8.57 13.20
N MET A 46 -8.04 8.67 13.07
CA MET A 46 -7.32 8.03 11.98
C MET A 46 -7.48 6.51 12.01
N GLU A 47 -7.74 5.94 10.85
CA GLU A 47 -7.83 4.50 10.69
C GLU A 47 -6.46 3.86 10.52
N LYS A 48 -6.36 2.61 10.98
CA LYS A 48 -5.19 1.76 10.76
C LYS A 48 -5.29 1.06 9.39
N CYS A 49 -4.14 0.63 8.92
CA CYS A 49 -3.97 -0.24 7.77
C CYS A 49 -2.83 -1.23 8.06
N VAL A 50 -2.85 -2.37 7.37
CA VAL A 50 -1.69 -3.27 7.29
C VAL A 50 -0.79 -2.79 6.19
N VAL A 51 0.51 -2.73 6.45
CA VAL A 51 1.53 -2.40 5.44
C VAL A 51 2.40 -3.61 5.24
N ILE A 52 2.54 -4.03 3.98
CA ILE A 52 3.55 -4.99 3.54
C ILE A 52 4.62 -4.20 2.82
N LYS A 53 5.85 -4.28 3.32
CA LYS A 53 7.01 -3.53 2.83
C LYS A 53 8.02 -4.48 2.23
N LYS A 54 8.22 -4.35 0.92
CA LYS A 54 9.27 -5.06 0.17
C LYS A 54 10.60 -4.29 0.23
N SER A 55 10.53 -2.95 0.15
CA SER A 55 11.71 -2.08 0.27
C SER A 55 11.31 -0.68 0.75
N ASN A 56 12.28 0.21 0.92
CA ASN A 56 12.00 1.62 1.22
C ASN A 56 11.18 2.32 0.11
N MET A 57 11.25 1.82 -1.13
CA MET A 57 10.53 2.36 -2.27
C MET A 57 9.20 1.68 -2.56
N HIS A 58 9.08 0.40 -2.23
CA HIS A 58 7.94 -0.42 -2.65
C HIS A 58 7.26 -1.08 -1.47
N GLY A 59 5.96 -0.82 -1.36
CA GLY A 59 5.07 -1.54 -0.46
C GLY A 59 3.62 -1.43 -0.91
N ILE A 60 2.77 -2.16 -0.20
CA ILE A 60 1.33 -2.02 -0.31
C ILE A 60 0.75 -1.70 1.07
N LYS A 61 -0.29 -0.89 1.09
CA LYS A 61 -1.17 -0.75 2.25
C LYS A 61 -2.48 -1.48 1.97
N ILE A 62 -3.04 -2.09 3.01
CA ILE A 62 -4.24 -2.90 2.95
C ILE A 62 -5.19 -2.44 4.05
N TYR A 63 -6.46 -2.27 3.70
CA TYR A 63 -7.51 -1.94 4.66
C TYR A 63 -8.87 -2.44 4.18
N PHE A 64 -9.82 -2.62 5.10
CA PHE A 64 -11.20 -2.89 4.76
C PHE A 64 -11.87 -1.62 4.25
N CYS A 65 -12.35 -1.62 3.01
CA CYS A 65 -13.18 -0.53 2.50
C CYS A 65 -14.68 -0.82 2.64
N GLU A 66 -15.04 -2.10 2.67
CA GLU A 66 -16.39 -2.62 2.87
C GLU A 66 -16.28 -3.92 3.69
N GLU A 67 -17.42 -4.47 4.12
CA GLU A 67 -17.45 -5.74 4.83
C GLU A 67 -16.82 -6.86 3.97
N HIS A 68 -15.78 -7.52 4.49
CA HIS A 68 -15.01 -8.55 3.77
C HIS A 68 -14.40 -8.10 2.43
N VAL A 69 -14.23 -6.79 2.19
CA VAL A 69 -13.54 -6.28 1.00
C VAL A 69 -12.30 -5.51 1.41
N LEU A 70 -11.14 -6.05 1.01
CA LEU A 70 -9.86 -5.37 1.16
C LEU A 70 -9.64 -4.44 -0.02
N LYS A 71 -9.26 -3.19 0.27
CA LYS A 71 -8.57 -2.34 -0.68
C LYS A 71 -7.06 -2.47 -0.48
N ILE A 72 -6.36 -2.75 -1.57
CA ILE A 72 -4.91 -2.89 -1.63
C ILE A 72 -4.37 -1.75 -2.50
N ASP A 73 -3.57 -0.88 -1.91
CA ASP A 73 -3.00 0.29 -2.57
C ASP A 73 -1.47 0.23 -2.58
N TYR A 74 -0.87 0.51 -3.73
CA TYR A 74 0.58 0.73 -3.81
C TYR A 74 0.97 1.99 -3.03
N VAL A 75 2.01 1.88 -2.20
CA VAL A 75 2.58 2.99 -1.43
C VAL A 75 4.10 2.98 -1.46
N ILE A 76 4.69 4.14 -1.12
CA ILE A 76 6.11 4.25 -0.81
C ILE A 76 6.24 4.25 0.72
N PRO A 77 6.79 3.20 1.35
CA PRO A 77 6.85 3.08 2.80
C PRO A 77 7.66 4.19 3.49
N ASN A 78 8.76 4.61 2.86
CA ASN A 78 9.65 5.61 3.40
C ASN A 78 9.10 7.03 3.18
N LYS A 79 8.91 7.80 4.25
CA LYS A 79 8.32 9.16 4.20
C LYS A 79 9.10 10.14 3.31
N LEU A 80 10.43 10.06 3.31
CA LEU A 80 11.26 10.94 2.49
C LEU A 80 11.04 10.62 1.01
N MET A 81 11.13 9.35 0.65
CA MET A 81 10.90 8.89 -0.72
C MET A 81 9.45 9.12 -1.17
N ASP A 82 8.47 8.94 -0.29
CA ASP A 82 7.06 9.22 -0.58
C ASP A 82 6.82 10.71 -0.85
N ALA A 83 7.51 11.61 -0.14
CA ALA A 83 7.46 13.03 -0.42
C ALA A 83 7.99 13.39 -1.82
N PHE A 84 8.98 12.63 -2.32
CA PHE A 84 9.60 12.88 -3.62
C PHE A 84 8.90 12.17 -4.79
N PHE A 85 8.44 10.95 -4.58
CA PHE A 85 7.96 10.05 -5.65
C PHE A 85 6.51 9.57 -5.45
N GLY A 86 5.85 9.97 -4.35
CA GLY A 86 4.49 9.57 -4.01
C GLY A 86 3.42 10.33 -4.78
N LYS A 87 2.17 9.86 -4.67
CA LYS A 87 1.02 10.40 -5.42
C LYS A 87 0.75 11.89 -5.17
N ASN A 88 1.14 12.42 -4.01
CA ASN A 88 0.86 13.81 -3.58
C ASN A 88 1.98 14.82 -3.92
N GLN A 89 2.89 14.47 -4.85
CA GLN A 89 4.06 15.27 -5.25
C GLN A 89 3.72 16.73 -5.59
N LYS A 90 2.54 17.00 -6.18
CA LYS A 90 2.11 18.34 -6.63
C LYS A 90 2.08 19.41 -5.52
N ARG A 91 2.08 19.04 -4.24
CA ARG A 91 2.16 20.00 -3.12
C ARG A 91 3.60 20.42 -2.73
N ARG A 92 4.64 19.77 -3.27
CA ARG A 92 6.06 19.95 -2.88
C ARG A 92 7.02 20.14 -4.07
N GLN A 93 6.50 20.45 -5.26
CA GLN A 93 7.24 20.45 -6.54
C GLN A 93 8.27 21.58 -6.71
N SER A 94 8.30 22.61 -5.86
CA SER A 94 9.12 23.81 -6.09
C SER A 94 10.64 23.66 -5.93
N ILE A 95 11.17 22.54 -5.44
CA ILE A 95 12.60 22.46 -5.03
C ILE A 95 13.49 21.62 -5.99
N PHE A 96 12.96 20.70 -6.79
CA PHE A 96 13.81 19.69 -7.47
C PHE A 96 13.49 19.37 -8.93
N GLU A 97 12.70 20.18 -9.65
CA GLU A 97 12.54 20.07 -11.12
C GLU A 97 13.88 20.12 -11.90
N ILE A 98 14.99 20.47 -11.25
CA ILE A 98 16.26 20.87 -11.88
C ILE A 98 17.26 19.71 -12.07
N ILE A 99 17.14 18.54 -11.43
CA ILE A 99 18.29 17.59 -11.35
C ILE A 99 18.20 16.29 -12.20
N GLY A 100 17.06 15.83 -12.76
CA GLY A 100 17.08 14.56 -13.52
C GLY A 100 15.79 14.07 -14.21
N GLY A 101 15.08 14.97 -14.87
CA GLY A 101 13.61 14.99 -14.93
C GLY A 101 12.80 14.02 -15.81
N ILE A 102 13.31 13.18 -16.71
CA ILE A 102 12.41 12.51 -17.69
C ILE A 102 12.51 10.97 -17.74
N ILE A 103 13.69 10.38 -17.52
CA ILE A 103 13.88 8.93 -17.74
C ILE A 103 13.39 8.08 -16.55
N LYS A 104 13.43 8.62 -15.32
CA LYS A 104 13.12 7.83 -14.11
C LYS A 104 11.63 7.46 -13.98
N THR A 105 10.71 8.32 -14.41
CA THR A 105 9.29 8.20 -14.06
C THR A 105 8.58 7.04 -14.78
N ALA A 106 8.88 6.83 -16.07
CA ALA A 106 8.30 5.71 -16.84
C ALA A 106 8.85 4.35 -16.40
N LEU A 107 10.16 4.28 -16.15
CA LEU A 107 10.83 3.07 -15.66
C LEU A 107 10.38 2.72 -14.23
N LEU A 108 10.19 3.73 -13.38
CA LEU A 108 9.57 3.59 -12.06
C LEU A 108 8.16 3.01 -12.16
N LYS A 109 7.31 3.51 -13.06
CA LYS A 109 5.92 3.03 -13.18
C LYS A 109 5.83 1.54 -13.52
N ASN A 110 6.67 1.04 -14.43
CA ASN A 110 6.71 -0.38 -14.78
C ASN A 110 7.19 -1.24 -13.61
N SER A 111 8.26 -0.83 -12.94
CA SER A 111 8.77 -1.52 -11.75
C SER A 111 7.73 -1.54 -10.61
N GLN A 112 7.04 -0.42 -10.39
CA GLN A 112 5.97 -0.31 -9.39
C GLN A 112 4.80 -1.25 -9.71
N GLN A 113 4.41 -1.39 -10.98
CA GLN A 113 3.37 -2.32 -11.41
C GLN A 113 3.77 -3.77 -11.18
N THR A 114 4.96 -4.18 -11.62
CA THR A 114 5.45 -5.55 -11.41
C THR A 114 5.46 -5.92 -9.93
N VAL A 115 5.96 -5.02 -9.08
CA VAL A 115 6.00 -5.26 -7.63
C VAL A 115 4.60 -5.27 -7.03
N PHE A 116 3.71 -4.39 -7.47
CA PHE A 116 2.32 -4.38 -7.00
C PHE A 116 1.63 -5.71 -7.33
N ASP A 117 1.75 -6.19 -8.57
CA ASP A 117 1.14 -7.45 -9.00
C ASP A 117 1.72 -8.66 -8.26
N GLU A 118 3.03 -8.66 -7.99
CA GLU A 118 3.68 -9.67 -7.15
C GLU A 118 3.12 -9.68 -5.72
N MET A 119 2.98 -8.51 -5.10
CA MET A 119 2.53 -8.42 -3.70
C MET A 119 1.04 -8.70 -3.55
N VAL A 120 0.21 -8.36 -4.54
CA VAL A 120 -1.21 -8.68 -4.50
C VAL A 120 -1.46 -10.19 -4.50
N LYS A 121 -0.61 -10.98 -5.17
CA LYS A 121 -0.73 -12.45 -5.21
C LYS A 121 -0.67 -13.12 -3.84
N ILE A 122 -0.11 -12.45 -2.83
CA ILE A 122 -0.14 -12.91 -1.44
C ILE A 122 -1.59 -13.22 -1.01
N PHE A 123 -2.56 -12.44 -1.50
CA PHE A 123 -3.96 -12.53 -1.11
C PHE A 123 -4.80 -13.48 -1.96
N ASP A 124 -4.25 -14.07 -3.02
CA ASP A 124 -5.01 -14.98 -3.91
C ASP A 124 -5.58 -16.18 -3.14
N LYS A 125 -4.87 -16.67 -2.10
CA LYS A 125 -5.31 -17.82 -1.27
C LYS A 125 -6.55 -17.54 -0.42
N ILE A 126 -6.81 -16.28 -0.11
CA ILE A 126 -7.92 -15.87 0.76
C ILE A 126 -9.00 -15.10 0.01
N THR A 127 -8.82 -14.90 -1.29
CA THR A 127 -9.77 -14.19 -2.15
C THR A 127 -10.89 -15.13 -2.54
N VAL A 128 -12.13 -14.62 -2.54
CA VAL A 128 -13.31 -15.32 -3.05
C VAL A 128 -13.77 -14.68 -4.36
N ALA A 129 -14.32 -15.51 -5.25
CA ALA A 129 -14.84 -15.10 -6.55
C ALA A 129 -16.14 -14.31 -6.44
#